data_AF-A0AAV8XQ96-F1
#
_entry.id   AF-A0AAV8XQ96-F1
#
_cell.length_a   1.000
_cell.length_b   1.000
_cell.length_c   1.000
_cell.angle_alpha   90.00
_cell.angle_beta   90.00
_cell.angle_gamma   90.00
#
_symmetry.space_group_name_H-M   'P 1'
#
loop_
_entity.id
_entity.type
_entity.pdbx_description
1 polymer ?
#
loop_
_entity_poly.entity_id
_entity_poly.type
_entity_poly.pdbx_seq_one_letter_code
_entity_poly.pdbx_strand_id
1 'polypeptide(L)'
;MHQHFWKRWNLEFLHTLQQRSKWTDPSTPIKVGSVVLIKDDSSPPLHWRVGRVLETHPGSDNVVRVVTLKTALGTLKRPVTLLTLFILSLDIEATI
;
A
#
# COMPACT_ATOMS: atom_id res chain seq x y z
N MET A 1 -27.35 -20.53 -26.09
CA MET A 1 -26.23 -19.86 -26.79
C MET A 1 -25.50 -18.81 -25.95
N HIS A 2 -26.14 -18.12 -24.98
CA HIS A 2 -25.49 -17.06 -24.17
C HIS A 2 -24.60 -17.54 -22.99
N GLN A 3 -24.82 -18.75 -22.43
CA GLN A 3 -24.15 -19.17 -21.20
C GLN A 3 -22.66 -19.52 -21.39
N HIS A 4 -22.28 -20.00 -22.59
CA HIS A 4 -20.89 -20.34 -22.89
C HIS A 4 -20.01 -19.10 -23.01
N PHE A 5 -20.55 -18.01 -23.58
CA PHE A 5 -19.85 -16.74 -23.69
C PHE A 5 -19.52 -16.16 -22.32
N TRP A 6 -20.50 -16.10 -21.41
CA TRP A 6 -20.29 -15.59 -20.05
C TRP A 6 -19.35 -16.45 -19.20
N LYS A 7 -19.38 -17.79 -19.38
CA LYS A 7 -18.42 -18.68 -18.70
C LYS A 7 -16.99 -18.47 -19.17
N ARG A 8 -16.76 -18.37 -20.50
CA ARG A 8 -15.43 -18.10 -21.05
C ARG A 8 -14.94 -16.70 -20.69
N TRP A 9 -15.80 -15.70 -20.83
CA TRP A 9 -15.46 -14.33 -20.48
C TRP A 9 -15.09 -14.19 -19.00
N ASN A 10 -15.84 -14.80 -18.08
CA ASN A 10 -15.52 -14.74 -16.65
C ASN A 10 -14.17 -15.42 -16.33
N LEU A 11 -13.91 -16.59 -16.91
CA LEU A 11 -12.62 -17.30 -16.73
C LEU A 11 -11.43 -16.51 -17.28
N GLU A 12 -11.54 -15.99 -18.50
CA GLU A 12 -10.46 -15.25 -19.15
C GLU A 12 -10.25 -13.86 -18.52
N PHE A 13 -11.33 -13.20 -18.11
CA PHE A 13 -11.28 -11.92 -17.43
C PHE A 13 -10.63 -12.04 -16.06
N LEU A 14 -10.99 -13.05 -15.26
CA LEU A 14 -10.34 -13.31 -13.97
C LEU A 14 -8.86 -13.66 -14.14
N HIS A 15 -8.49 -14.47 -15.13
CA HIS A 15 -7.09 -14.77 -15.43
C HIS A 15 -6.29 -13.53 -15.85
N THR A 16 -6.90 -12.62 -16.61
CA THR A 16 -6.27 -11.36 -17.03
C THR A 16 -6.12 -10.38 -15.86
N LEU A 17 -7.10 -10.34 -14.95
CA LEU A 17 -7.00 -9.57 -13.70
C LEU A 17 -6.01 -10.18 -12.69
N GLN A 18 -5.72 -11.47 -12.81
CA GLN A 18 -4.71 -12.17 -12.03
C GLN A 18 -3.28 -11.96 -12.55
N GLN A 19 -3.04 -10.97 -13.41
CA GLN A 19 -1.71 -10.42 -13.63
C GLN A 19 -1.19 -9.84 -12.31
N ARG A 20 -0.64 -10.69 -11.45
CA ARG A 20 0.11 -10.29 -10.27
C ARG A 20 1.30 -9.50 -10.76
N SER A 21 1.22 -8.18 -10.65
CA SER A 21 2.42 -7.35 -10.56
C SER A 21 3.26 -7.95 -9.42
N LYS A 22 4.37 -8.60 -9.77
CA LYS A 22 5.42 -8.87 -8.79
C LYS A 22 5.83 -7.50 -8.26
N TRP A 23 5.95 -7.38 -6.94
CA TRP A 23 6.50 -6.23 -6.22
C TRP A 23 7.99 -6.03 -6.59
N THR A 24 8.27 -5.80 -7.87
CA THR A 24 9.59 -5.72 -8.50
C THR A 24 9.95 -4.29 -8.84
N ASP A 25 8.98 -3.38 -8.83
CA ASP A 25 9.31 -1.96 -8.85
C ASP A 25 9.96 -1.61 -7.51
N PRO A 26 11.11 -0.92 -7.51
CA PRO A 26 11.66 -0.33 -6.30
C PRO A 26 10.60 0.65 -5.78
N SER A 27 9.76 0.16 -4.87
CA SER A 27 8.73 0.92 -4.20
C SER A 27 9.34 2.25 -3.78
N THR A 28 8.72 3.34 -4.19
CA THR A 28 9.15 4.70 -3.83
C THR A 28 9.57 4.69 -2.36
N PRO A 29 10.79 5.14 -2.04
CA PRO A 29 11.28 5.05 -0.67
C PRO A 29 10.31 5.81 0.23
N ILE A 30 9.87 5.16 1.31
CA ILE A 30 8.98 5.78 2.29
C ILE A 30 9.74 6.94 2.93
N LYS A 31 9.24 8.16 2.73
CA LYS A 31 9.84 9.39 3.27
C LYS A 31 9.07 9.85 4.50
N VAL A 32 9.75 10.63 5.33
CA VAL A 32 9.09 11.39 6.39
C VAL A 32 8.03 12.28 5.77
N GLY A 33 6.84 12.29 6.36
CA GLY A 33 5.68 13.03 5.88
C GLY A 33 4.75 12.24 4.95
N SER A 34 5.18 11.12 4.37
CA SER A 34 4.34 10.28 3.52
C SER A 34 3.16 9.69 4.29
N VAL A 35 2.00 9.59 3.63
CA VAL A 35 0.81 8.90 4.14
C VAL A 35 0.87 7.44 3.70
N VAL A 36 0.68 6.52 4.65
CA VAL A 36 0.75 5.08 4.44
C VAL A 36 -0.50 4.41 5.00
N LEU A 37 -0.94 3.36 4.31
CA LEU A 37 -1.89 2.38 4.82
C LEU A 37 -1.14 1.33 5.64
N ILE A 38 -1.64 1.04 6.83
CA ILE A 38 -1.12 0.03 7.73
C ILE A 38 -1.92 -1.24 7.51
N LYS A 39 -1.25 -2.29 7.05
CA LYS A 39 -1.80 -3.63 6.99
C LYS A 39 -1.75 -4.23 8.40
N ASP A 40 -2.91 -4.51 8.95
CA ASP A 40 -3.06 -5.22 10.22
C ASP A 40 -3.71 -6.57 9.92
N ASP A 41 -2.97 -7.67 10.12
CA ASP A 41 -3.47 -9.02 9.87
C ASP A 41 -4.59 -9.41 10.87
N SER A 42 -4.77 -8.66 11.95
CA SER A 42 -5.83 -8.86 12.94
C SER A 42 -7.12 -8.06 12.65
N SER A 43 -7.07 -7.12 11.69
CA SER A 43 -8.24 -6.33 11.30
C SER A 43 -9.03 -7.01 10.18
N PRO A 44 -10.37 -6.84 10.14
CA PRO A 44 -11.17 -7.28 9.02
C PRO A 44 -10.62 -6.72 7.68
N PRO A 45 -10.79 -7.43 6.55
CA PRO A 45 -10.23 -7.07 5.23
C PRO A 45 -10.54 -5.65 4.71
N LEU A 46 -11.48 -4.95 5.36
CA LEU A 46 -11.99 -3.64 4.97
C LEU A 46 -11.60 -2.50 5.94
N HIS A 47 -10.78 -2.77 6.96
CA HIS A 47 -10.42 -1.78 7.97
C HIS A 47 -8.91 -1.50 7.98
N TRP A 48 -8.43 -0.84 6.93
CA TRP A 48 -7.04 -0.38 6.87
C TRP A 48 -6.88 0.93 7.64
N ARG A 49 -5.95 0.91 8.61
CA ARG A 49 -5.62 2.11 9.38
C ARG A 49 -4.68 2.98 8.55
N VAL A 50 -4.94 4.28 8.52
CA VAL A 50 -4.05 5.24 7.86
C VAL A 50 -3.08 5.82 8.90
N GLY A 51 -1.83 6.01 8.51
CA GLY A 51 -0.82 6.68 9.32
C GLY A 51 0.06 7.61 8.50
N ARG A 52 0.60 8.65 9.12
CA ARG A 52 1.61 9.53 8.53
C ARG A 52 2.99 9.17 9.09
N VAL A 53 3.99 9.05 8.23
CA VAL A 53 5.37 8.77 8.64
C VAL A 53 5.95 9.98 9.35
N LEU A 54 6.35 9.80 10.61
CA LEU A 54 7.06 10.80 11.40
C LEU A 54 8.56 10.67 11.26
N GLU A 55 9.08 9.44 11.35
CA GLU A 55 10.51 9.16 11.32
C GLU A 55 10.80 7.84 10.62
N THR A 56 11.91 7.80 9.89
CA THR A 56 12.44 6.60 9.24
C THR A 56 13.65 6.09 10.00
N HIS A 57 13.74 4.76 10.17
CA HIS A 57 14.85 4.11 10.86
C HIS A 57 15.63 3.26 9.85
N PRO A 58 16.65 3.83 9.17
CA PRO A 58 17.49 3.10 8.22
C PRO A 58 18.42 2.12 8.94
N GLY A 59 18.70 0.98 8.30
CA GLY A 59 19.73 0.04 8.75
C GLY A 59 21.16 0.51 8.40
N SER A 60 22.15 -0.32 8.72
CA SER A 60 23.56 -0.07 8.38
C SER A 60 23.83 -0.01 6.86
N ASP A 61 22.94 -0.60 6.06
CA ASP A 61 22.93 -0.57 4.59
C ASP A 61 22.10 0.60 4.02
N ASN A 62 21.67 1.54 4.86
CA ASN A 62 20.84 2.69 4.51
C ASN A 62 19.44 2.33 3.97
N VAL A 63 18.99 1.08 4.16
CA VAL A 63 17.65 0.63 3.76
C VAL A 63 16.68 0.82 4.92
N VAL A 64 15.61 1.59 4.68
CA VAL A 64 14.54 1.83 5.65
C VAL A 64 13.68 0.58 5.78
N ARG A 65 13.81 -0.12 6.92
CA ARG A 65 12.99 -1.31 7.23
C ARG A 65 11.90 -1.03 8.24
N VAL A 66 12.07 0.00 9.07
CA VAL A 66 11.13 0.36 10.14
C VAL A 66 10.85 1.86 10.08
N VAL A 67 9.60 2.22 10.29
CA VAL A 67 9.17 3.62 10.38
C VAL A 67 8.30 3.83 11.61
N THR A 68 8.35 5.06 12.13
CA THR A 68 7.46 5.53 13.18
C THR A 68 6.32 6.31 12.54
N LEU A 69 5.09 5.89 12.82
CA LEU A 69 3.88 6.42 12.22
C LEU A 69 3.04 7.15 13.26
N LYS A 70 2.41 8.25 12.87
CA LYS A 70 1.32 8.88 13.60
C LYS A 70 -0.01 8.39 13.04
N THR A 71 -0.78 7.71 13.88
CA THR A 71 -2.15 7.29 13.59
C THR A 71 -3.14 8.11 14.43
N ALA A 72 -4.44 8.01 14.14
CA ALA A 72 -5.48 8.69 14.93
C ALA A 72 -5.47 8.27 16.41
N LEU A 73 -5.03 7.05 16.71
CA LEU A 73 -4.97 6.49 18.07
C LEU A 73 -3.65 6.76 18.79
N GLY A 74 -2.64 7.31 18.08
CA GLY A 74 -1.32 7.58 18.65
C GLY A 74 -0.16 7.21 17.74
N THR A 75 1.04 7.19 18.32
CA THR A 75 2.28 6.91 17.60
C THR A 75 2.62 5.43 17.67
N LEU A 76 2.99 4.82 16.55
CA LEU A 76 3.21 3.39 16.46
C LEU A 76 4.36 3.05 15.50
N LYS A 77 5.21 2.08 15.87
CA LYS A 77 6.32 1.61 15.04
C LYS A 77 5.94 0.37 14.26
N ARG A 78 6.17 0.38 12.94
CA ARG A 78 5.91 -0.78 12.06
C ARG A 78 7.02 -0.99 11.03
N PRO A 79 7.26 -2.26 10.66
CA PRO A 79 8.11 -2.57 9.53
C PRO A 79 7.44 -2.13 8.22
N VAL A 80 8.25 -1.69 7.26
CA VAL A 80 7.80 -1.23 5.93
C VAL A 80 7.04 -2.31 5.16
N THR A 81 7.34 -3.60 5.39
CA THR A 81 6.63 -4.73 4.78
C THR A 81 5.14 -4.78 5.10
N LEU A 82 4.72 -4.18 6.22
CA LEU A 82 3.30 -4.09 6.62
C LEU A 82 2.66 -2.77 6.20
N LEU A 83 3.36 -1.95 5.41
CA LEU A 83 2.91 -0.64 5.00
C LEU A 83 2.79 -0.57 3.48
N THR A 84 1.73 0.07 3.03
CA THR A 84 1.53 0.39 1.62
C THR A 84 1.46 1.89 1.49
N LEU A 85 2.21 2.48 0.56
CA LEU A 85 2.09 3.90 0.27
C LEU A 85 0.67 4.20 -0.20
N PHE A 86 0.01 5.14 0.48
CA PHE A 86 -1.24 5.68 0.01
C PHE A 86 -0.90 6.76 -1.01
N ILE A 87 -0.61 6.34 -2.25
CA ILE A 87 -0.53 7.28 -3.36
C ILE A 87 -1.95 7.68 -3.73
N LEU A 88 -2.43 8.79 -3.15
CA LEU A 88 -3.56 9.48 -3.74
C LEU A 88 -3.08 9.99 -5.10
N SER A 89 -3.47 9.32 -6.18
CA SER A 89 -3.30 9.86 -7.53
C SER A 89 -4.26 11.05 -7.69
N LEU A 90 -3.89 12.19 -7.11
CA LEU A 90 -4.32 13.51 -7.54
C LEU A 90 -3.39 14.53 -6.89
N ASP A 91 -2.52 15.12 -7.71
CA ASP A 91 -1.79 16.35 -7.42
C ASP A 91 -2.79 17.51 -7.20
N ILE A 92 -3.47 17.55 -6.06
CA ILE A 92 -4.17 18.75 -5.60
C ILE A 92 -3.18 19.51 -4.72
N GLU A 93 -2.29 20.28 -5.35
CA GLU A 93 -1.77 21.58 -4.90
C GLU A 93 -0.47 21.91 -5.66
N ALA A 94 -0.64 22.35 -6.90
CA ALA A 94 0.33 23.23 -7.53
C ALA A 94 -0.41 24.18 -8.48
N THR A 95 -1.23 25.08 -7.94
CA THR A 95 -1.51 26.44 -8.45
C THR A 95 -2.52 27.11 -7.51
N ILE A 96 -2.02 27.88 -6.53
CA ILE A 96 -2.55 29.20 -6.15
C ILE A 96 -1.32 30.10 -6.03
#